data_AF-A0A8S9X081-F1
#
_entry.id   AF-A0A8S9X081-F1
#
_cell.length_a   1.000
_cell.length_b   1.000
_cell.length_c   1.000
_cell.angle_alpha   90.00
_cell.angle_beta   90.00
_cell.angle_gamma   90.00
#
_symmetry.space_group_name_H-M   'P 1'
#
loop_
_entity.id
_entity.type
_entity.pdbx_description
1 polymer ?
#
loop_
_entity_poly.entity_id
_entity_poly.type
_entity_poly.pdbx_seq_one_letter_code
_entity_poly.pdbx_strand_id
1 'polypeptide(L)'
;MSSVIGSLTSTCPPIQSKDSLELKVVDVNPCLTQLADTLEEAAEWRKAHADVIHKIKSKKSPVAELGDQAESVMANQNTSPKVYNAMSDSLAAVWENVNKHLEERAKILDLNLSYHKNAEEFHEHCKCLEILADSELPVEIEEMRERMVDLKEGLRGCLSCLNGALRQGTALLDILVCLEDTGTLDSRPQHIKLQAQLAKVQVERWMEALHEKRRWIQKKVEMAHAQLEECLGLALITADLTLLKRLLTERTEAILNSKDQLGDSSASAELLLHEHRKIIPEAKNLQEQALKIVRATEEFAEGGHFAGPEAIREAYLLLEEASMYLDHISSREDVLQRAIEFFKAAHSALIKLDQLEVQLTTASMGLGSSTPKSSVAKNVDEISQPPLEQGYALLQDVPNAEGVKRTVEQIENKKINLTVQLANQQEENTKAKEIYNSFIEKYNMLNAFLTSMVEYLKGVREMGSNLSSSKEYLQTYKKNLNDLQ
;
A
#
# COMPACT_ATOMS: atom_id res chain seq x y z
N MET A 1 77.75 5.89 -7.05
CA MET A 1 77.90 7.23 -7.64
C MET A 1 78.89 8.01 -6.80
N SER A 2 80.15 8.00 -7.24
CA SER A 2 81.17 8.92 -6.77
C SER A 2 80.85 10.33 -7.30
N SER A 3 81.30 11.36 -6.58
CA SER A 3 81.20 12.79 -6.87
C SER A 3 79.86 13.48 -6.61
N VAL A 4 79.60 13.86 -5.36
CA VAL A 4 79.03 15.18 -5.02
C VAL A 4 79.70 15.65 -3.73
N ILE A 5 80.95 16.08 -3.82
CA ILE A 5 81.55 16.96 -2.80
C ILE A 5 81.41 18.35 -3.41
N GLY A 6 80.34 19.04 -3.01
CA GLY A 6 80.15 20.44 -3.34
C GLY A 6 81.28 21.27 -2.71
N SER A 7 81.95 22.04 -3.55
CA SER A 7 82.98 23.00 -3.18
C SER A 7 82.48 23.97 -2.11
N LEU A 8 83.12 23.95 -0.94
CA LEU A 8 83.04 25.02 0.07
C LEU A 8 83.75 26.27 -0.47
N THR A 9 83.03 27.13 -1.20
CA THR A 9 83.50 28.47 -1.53
C THR A 9 83.27 29.39 -0.34
N SER A 10 84.31 29.66 0.46
CA SER A 10 84.24 30.64 1.54
C SER A 10 84.43 32.06 1.00
N THR A 11 83.34 32.81 0.86
CA THR A 11 83.40 34.28 0.86
C THR A 11 83.00 34.78 2.24
N CYS A 12 83.98 35.11 3.07
CA CYS A 12 83.79 35.55 4.45
C CYS A 12 83.82 37.10 4.51
N PRO A 13 82.76 37.80 4.96
CA PRO A 13 82.87 39.19 5.40
C PRO A 13 83.63 39.26 6.75
N PRO A 14 84.13 40.43 7.19
CA PRO A 14 85.05 40.53 8.32
C PRO A 14 84.48 39.91 9.61
N ILE A 15 85.23 38.94 10.15
CA ILE A 15 84.93 38.20 11.38
C ILE A 15 85.01 39.17 12.56
N GLN A 16 83.88 39.52 13.16
CA GLN A 16 83.86 39.99 14.56
C GLN A 16 84.07 38.78 15.46
N SER A 17 85.31 38.55 15.87
CA SER A 17 85.71 37.45 16.74
C SER A 17 85.08 37.58 18.12
N LYS A 18 84.07 36.76 18.41
CA LYS A 18 83.83 36.23 19.77
C LYS A 18 84.67 34.95 19.94
N ASP A 19 84.97 34.56 21.17
CA ASP A 19 85.91 33.48 21.55
C ASP A 19 85.54 32.04 21.06
N SER A 20 84.62 31.86 20.11
CA SER A 20 84.15 30.56 19.61
C SER A 20 83.73 30.58 18.12
N LEU A 21 83.97 29.46 17.41
CA LEU A 21 83.55 29.19 16.03
C LEU A 21 82.29 28.30 16.04
N GLU A 22 81.20 28.75 15.38
CA GLU A 22 79.94 28.00 15.24
C GLU A 22 79.77 27.47 13.81
N LEU A 23 79.44 26.19 13.68
CA LEU A 23 79.08 25.57 12.40
C LEU A 23 77.57 25.70 12.18
N LYS A 24 77.16 26.19 11.01
CA LYS A 24 75.75 26.29 10.61
C LYS A 24 75.53 25.62 9.25
N VAL A 25 74.40 24.93 9.11
CA VAL A 25 74.00 24.33 7.84
C VAL A 25 73.39 25.42 6.97
N VAL A 26 74.03 25.69 5.83
CA VAL A 26 73.66 26.80 4.94
C VAL A 26 72.37 26.51 4.18
N ASP A 27 72.17 25.26 3.77
CA ASP A 27 71.06 24.80 2.94
C ASP A 27 70.76 23.33 3.26
N VAL A 28 69.49 22.94 3.20
CA VAL A 28 69.03 21.55 3.31
C VAL A 28 68.14 21.22 2.11
N ASN A 29 68.56 20.20 1.34
CA ASN A 29 67.84 19.76 0.15
C ASN A 29 67.61 18.23 0.21
N PRO A 30 66.36 17.73 0.07
CA PRO A 30 65.11 18.47 -0.12
C PRO A 30 64.73 19.34 1.09
N CYS A 31 63.99 20.41 0.86
CA CYS A 31 63.55 21.29 1.94
C CYS A 31 62.51 20.59 2.85
N LEU A 32 62.42 21.02 4.11
CA LEU A 32 61.55 20.39 5.12
C LEU A 32 60.07 20.35 4.69
N THR A 33 59.66 21.39 3.99
CA THR A 33 58.28 21.68 3.59
C THR A 33 57.93 21.19 2.19
N GLN A 34 58.83 20.47 1.49
CA GLN A 34 58.51 19.94 0.17
C GLN A 34 57.46 18.83 0.29
N LEU A 35 56.29 18.98 -0.31
CA LEU A 35 55.22 17.97 -0.23
C LEU A 35 54.94 17.37 -1.61
N ALA A 36 54.62 16.07 -1.64
CA ALA A 36 54.22 15.39 -2.85
C ALA A 36 52.77 15.71 -3.19
N ASP A 37 52.42 15.73 -4.49
CA ASP A 37 51.06 16.03 -4.97
C ASP A 37 50.21 14.77 -5.19
N THR A 38 50.82 13.57 -5.15
CA THR A 38 50.15 12.28 -5.38
C THR A 38 50.52 11.24 -4.32
N LEU A 39 49.69 10.19 -4.17
CA LEU A 39 49.98 9.09 -3.25
C LEU A 39 51.27 8.35 -3.61
N GLU A 40 51.48 8.09 -4.90
CA GLU A 40 52.67 7.41 -5.42
C GLU A 40 53.94 8.16 -5.05
N GLU A 41 54.00 9.47 -5.37
CA GLU A 41 55.12 10.32 -5.00
C GLU A 41 55.32 10.39 -3.47
N ALA A 42 54.24 10.55 -2.70
CA ALA A 42 54.33 10.62 -1.24
C ALA A 42 54.92 9.34 -0.63
N ALA A 43 54.51 8.17 -1.16
CA ALA A 43 55.02 6.87 -0.73
C ALA A 43 56.51 6.71 -1.10
N GLU A 44 56.88 7.09 -2.31
CA GLU A 44 58.27 7.09 -2.77
C GLU A 44 59.16 7.99 -1.91
N TRP A 45 58.74 9.23 -1.66
CA TRP A 45 59.50 10.20 -0.89
C TRP A 45 59.66 9.75 0.56
N ARG A 46 58.60 9.19 1.15
CA ARG A 46 58.66 8.64 2.51
C ARG A 46 59.60 7.45 2.63
N LYS A 47 59.61 6.57 1.63
CA LYS A 47 60.52 5.41 1.55
C LYS A 47 61.97 5.87 1.37
N ALA A 48 62.22 6.78 0.42
CA ALA A 48 63.54 7.33 0.18
C ALA A 48 64.10 8.03 1.43
N HIS A 49 63.26 8.79 2.16
CA HIS A 49 63.65 9.42 3.42
C HIS A 49 63.97 8.39 4.53
N ALA A 50 63.18 7.31 4.63
CA ALA A 50 63.47 6.22 5.56
C ALA A 50 64.85 5.59 5.31
N ASP A 51 65.19 5.37 4.04
CA ASP A 51 66.49 4.81 3.63
C ASP A 51 67.64 5.76 4.00
N VAL A 52 67.43 7.08 3.88
CA VAL A 52 68.41 8.10 4.30
C VAL A 52 68.61 8.05 5.81
N ILE A 53 67.53 8.03 6.60
CA ILE A 53 67.63 7.91 8.07
C ILE A 53 68.40 6.64 8.45
N HIS A 54 68.09 5.50 7.82
CA HIS A 54 68.78 4.25 8.08
C HIS A 54 70.28 4.32 7.75
N LYS A 55 70.64 4.89 6.59
CA LYS A 55 72.04 5.09 6.17
C LYS A 55 72.80 6.05 7.07
N ILE A 56 72.14 7.05 7.66
CA ILE A 56 72.75 8.00 8.59
C ILE A 56 72.96 7.33 9.95
N LYS A 57 71.96 6.58 10.45
CA LYS A 57 72.06 5.84 11.72
C LYS A 57 73.09 4.70 11.68
N SER A 58 73.41 4.15 10.51
CA SER A 58 74.44 3.12 10.38
C SER A 58 75.88 3.66 10.36
N LYS A 59 76.07 4.99 10.29
CA LYS A 59 77.39 5.63 10.35
C LYS A 59 77.73 6.04 11.79
N LYS A 60 79.03 6.10 12.12
CA LYS A 60 79.50 6.69 13.38
C LYS A 60 79.14 8.18 13.40
N SER A 61 78.82 8.71 14.59
CA SER A 61 78.56 10.14 14.75
C SER A 61 79.83 10.94 14.44
N PRO A 62 79.74 12.12 13.79
CA PRO A 62 80.89 13.01 13.55
C PRO A 62 81.69 13.34 14.81
N VAL A 63 81.02 13.37 15.97
CA VAL A 63 81.67 13.58 17.28
C VAL A 63 82.54 12.39 17.68
N ALA A 64 82.07 11.16 17.42
CA ALA A 64 82.84 9.95 17.67
C ALA A 64 84.02 9.82 16.71
N GLU A 65 83.83 10.18 15.43
CA GLU A 65 84.91 10.21 14.45
C GLU A 65 85.97 11.29 14.78
N LEU A 66 85.54 12.45 15.28
CA LEU A 66 86.46 13.46 15.79
C LEU A 66 87.18 13.05 17.06
N GLY A 67 86.53 12.29 17.95
CA GLY A 67 87.19 11.69 19.11
C GLY A 67 88.36 10.79 18.68
N ASP A 68 88.10 9.88 17.74
CA ASP A 68 89.11 8.98 17.15
C ASP A 68 90.26 9.78 16.48
N GLN A 69 89.97 10.90 15.80
CA GLN A 69 90.98 11.77 15.17
C GLN A 69 91.74 12.64 16.17
N ALA A 70 91.07 13.17 17.19
CA ALA A 70 91.69 14.00 18.23
C ALA A 70 92.68 13.18 19.05
N GLU A 71 92.36 11.93 19.40
CA GLU A 71 93.30 11.02 20.06
C GLU A 71 94.57 10.79 19.22
N SER A 72 94.42 10.65 17.89
CA SER A 72 95.55 10.51 16.97
C SER A 72 96.38 11.79 16.76
N VAL A 73 95.78 12.98 16.89
CA VAL A 73 96.45 14.28 16.66
C VAL A 73 97.05 14.84 17.94
N MET A 74 96.42 14.65 19.10
CA MET A 74 97.00 14.99 20.41
C MET A 74 98.29 14.21 20.69
N ALA A 75 98.44 13.02 20.09
CA ALA A 75 99.69 12.26 20.13
C ALA A 75 100.85 12.90 19.32
N ASN A 76 100.54 13.78 18.36
CA ASN A 76 101.50 14.25 17.34
C ASN A 76 101.68 15.78 17.26
N GLN A 77 100.76 16.59 17.80
CA GLN A 77 100.80 18.06 17.76
C GLN A 77 100.29 18.71 19.07
N ASN A 78 100.91 19.81 19.49
CA ASN A 78 100.49 20.62 20.65
C ASN A 78 99.29 21.52 20.29
N THR A 79 98.12 20.92 20.09
CA THR A 79 96.84 21.62 19.90
C THR A 79 96.10 21.80 21.24
N SER A 80 95.44 22.95 21.43
CA SER A 80 94.80 23.30 22.72
C SER A 80 93.52 22.47 22.97
N PRO A 81 93.40 21.79 24.12
CA PRO A 81 92.20 21.01 24.50
C PRO A 81 90.90 21.81 24.46
N LYS A 82 90.98 23.13 24.69
CA LYS A 82 89.82 24.04 24.67
C LYS A 82 89.17 24.12 23.28
N VAL A 83 89.96 24.04 22.21
CA VAL A 83 89.45 24.12 20.83
C VAL A 83 88.75 22.82 20.44
N TYR A 84 89.30 21.66 20.81
CA TYR A 84 88.65 20.37 20.57
C TYR A 84 87.33 20.24 21.31
N ASN A 85 87.28 20.65 22.58
CA ASN A 85 86.03 20.63 23.33
C ASN A 85 84.98 21.52 22.67
N ALA A 86 85.34 22.76 22.28
CA ALA A 86 84.42 23.66 21.59
C ALA A 86 83.94 23.11 20.22
N MET A 87 84.81 22.44 19.46
CA MET A 87 84.45 21.82 18.18
C MET A 87 83.58 20.57 18.37
N SER A 88 83.88 19.75 19.38
CA SER A 88 83.09 18.57 19.76
C SER A 88 81.68 18.98 20.18
N ASP A 89 81.55 20.00 21.03
CA ASP A 89 80.25 20.52 21.47
C ASP A 89 79.44 21.11 20.29
N SER A 90 80.09 21.87 19.42
CA SER A 90 79.49 22.42 18.20
C SER A 90 79.01 21.32 17.25
N LEU A 91 79.79 20.27 17.04
CA LEU A 91 79.41 19.13 16.19
C LEU A 91 78.36 18.22 16.81
N ALA A 92 78.36 18.06 18.14
CA ALA A 92 77.30 17.37 18.86
C ALA A 92 75.98 18.10 18.68
N ALA A 93 75.96 19.42 18.86
CA ALA A 93 74.78 20.25 18.67
C ALA A 93 74.29 20.23 17.21
N VAL A 94 75.19 20.32 16.21
CA VAL A 94 74.81 20.21 14.78
C VAL A 94 74.26 18.81 14.47
N TRP A 95 74.88 17.74 14.99
CA TRP A 95 74.41 16.37 14.77
C TRP A 95 73.04 16.11 15.40
N GLU A 96 72.79 16.62 16.60
CA GLU A 96 71.48 16.60 17.24
C GLU A 96 70.42 17.33 16.39
N ASN A 97 70.76 18.52 15.90
CA ASN A 97 69.87 19.30 15.02
C ASN A 97 69.59 18.60 13.69
N VAL A 98 70.56 17.88 13.10
CA VAL A 98 70.34 17.05 11.90
C VAL A 98 69.35 15.92 12.20
N ASN A 99 69.53 15.19 13.30
CA ASN A 99 68.61 14.11 13.67
C ASN A 99 67.19 14.65 13.92
N LYS A 100 67.06 15.76 14.64
CA LYS A 100 65.78 16.44 14.85
C LYS A 100 65.13 16.84 13.53
N HIS A 101 65.89 17.42 12.60
CA HIS A 101 65.38 17.80 11.28
C HIS A 101 64.89 16.57 10.48
N LEU A 102 65.64 15.46 10.50
CA LEU A 102 65.23 14.23 9.83
C LEU A 102 63.94 13.65 10.42
N GLU A 103 63.77 13.74 11.74
CA GLU A 103 62.55 13.30 12.44
C GLU A 103 61.35 14.21 12.12
N GLU A 104 61.54 15.53 12.12
CA GLU A 104 60.52 16.50 11.70
C GLU A 104 60.10 16.25 10.25
N ARG A 105 61.06 16.00 9.36
CA ARG A 105 60.78 15.67 7.96
C ARG A 105 60.02 14.35 7.83
N ALA A 106 60.38 13.34 8.61
CA ALA A 106 59.67 12.06 8.61
C ALA A 106 58.21 12.25 9.03
N LYS A 107 57.95 13.06 10.08
CA LYS A 107 56.60 13.40 10.52
C LYS A 107 55.78 14.10 9.43
N ILE A 108 56.36 15.07 8.73
CA ILE A 108 55.69 15.76 7.62
C ILE A 108 55.36 14.79 6.48
N LEU A 109 56.30 13.93 6.11
CA LEU A 109 56.09 12.92 5.06
C LEU A 109 55.04 11.87 5.45
N ASP A 110 55.01 11.46 6.73
CA ASP A 110 53.98 10.53 7.25
C ASP A 110 52.57 11.14 7.17
N LEU A 111 52.44 12.42 7.50
CA LEU A 111 51.17 13.14 7.36
C LEU A 111 50.79 13.35 5.89
N ASN A 112 51.73 13.70 5.01
CA ASN A 112 51.49 13.86 3.57
C ASN A 112 51.06 12.55 2.90
N LEU A 113 51.72 11.43 3.24
CA LEU A 113 51.34 10.11 2.79
C LEU A 113 49.94 9.71 3.29
N SER A 114 49.67 9.93 4.58
CA SER A 114 48.37 9.61 5.19
C SER A 114 47.24 10.49 4.62
N TYR A 115 47.52 11.75 4.32
CA TYR A 115 46.59 12.65 3.64
C TYR A 115 46.18 12.07 2.28
N HIS A 116 47.16 11.78 1.42
CA HIS A 116 46.91 11.29 0.07
C HIS A 116 46.25 9.92 0.04
N LYS A 117 46.55 9.05 1.00
CA LYS A 117 45.87 7.76 1.13
C LYS A 117 44.38 7.93 1.42
N ASN A 118 44.03 8.77 2.40
CA ASN A 118 42.63 9.06 2.72
C ASN A 118 41.93 9.80 1.57
N ALA A 119 42.65 10.68 0.87
CA ALA A 119 42.12 11.41 -0.28
C ALA A 119 41.81 10.48 -1.45
N GLU A 120 42.67 9.52 -1.79
CA GLU A 120 42.38 8.51 -2.82
C GLU A 120 41.21 7.62 -2.42
N GLU A 121 41.18 7.12 -1.18
CA GLU A 121 40.05 6.33 -0.68
C GLU A 121 38.73 7.12 -0.77
N PHE A 122 38.74 8.41 -0.45
CA PHE A 122 37.58 9.29 -0.65
C PHE A 122 37.15 9.38 -2.12
N HIS A 123 38.09 9.55 -3.04
CA HIS A 123 37.80 9.61 -4.48
C HIS A 123 37.22 8.29 -5.01
N GLU A 124 37.71 7.13 -4.54
CA GLU A 124 37.14 5.83 -4.92
C GLU A 124 35.69 5.67 -4.43
N HIS A 125 35.40 6.04 -3.17
CA HIS A 125 34.01 6.04 -2.69
C HIS A 125 33.12 7.00 -3.51
N CYS A 126 33.64 8.18 -3.88
CA CYS A 126 32.91 9.10 -4.75
C CYS A 126 32.61 8.46 -6.11
N LYS A 127 33.57 7.78 -6.74
CA LYS A 127 33.35 7.09 -8.03
C LYS A 127 32.27 6.02 -7.91
N CYS A 128 32.29 5.20 -6.86
CA CYS A 128 31.25 4.20 -6.62
C CYS A 128 29.86 4.84 -6.47
N LEU A 129 29.75 5.93 -5.70
CA LEU A 129 28.50 6.67 -5.54
C LEU A 129 28.02 7.31 -6.85
N GLU A 130 28.93 7.80 -7.68
CA GLU A 130 28.58 8.35 -9.00
C GLU A 130 27.93 7.30 -9.89
N ILE A 131 28.55 6.12 -9.96
CA ILE A 131 28.03 4.99 -10.74
C ILE A 131 26.66 4.59 -10.21
N LEU A 132 26.51 4.47 -8.88
CA LEU A 132 25.26 4.08 -8.25
C LEU A 132 24.14 5.12 -8.50
N ALA A 133 24.47 6.40 -8.41
CA ALA A 133 23.53 7.50 -8.65
C ALA A 133 23.14 7.65 -10.13
N ASP A 134 24.02 7.30 -11.08
CA ASP A 134 23.75 7.37 -12.53
C ASP A 134 23.11 6.09 -13.08
N SER A 135 23.01 5.02 -12.28
CA SER A 135 22.45 3.74 -12.71
C SER A 135 20.94 3.85 -12.97
N GLU A 136 20.44 3.06 -13.93
CA GLU A 136 19.00 2.99 -14.25
C GLU A 136 18.16 2.69 -13.01
N LEU A 137 17.03 3.38 -12.86
CA LEU A 137 16.13 3.22 -11.72
C LEU A 137 15.63 1.77 -11.63
N PRO A 138 15.66 1.14 -10.43
CA PRO A 138 15.08 -0.17 -10.23
C PRO A 138 13.56 -0.17 -10.47
N VAL A 139 13.00 -1.34 -10.75
CA VAL A 139 11.54 -1.53 -10.88
C VAL A 139 10.94 -2.12 -9.59
N GLU A 140 11.70 -2.98 -8.92
CA GLU A 140 11.26 -3.67 -7.71
C GLU A 140 11.42 -2.79 -6.46
N ILE A 141 10.41 -2.81 -5.58
CA ILE A 141 10.37 -2.01 -4.35
C ILE A 141 11.59 -2.28 -3.46
N GLU A 142 11.99 -3.55 -3.32
CA GLU A 142 13.12 -3.93 -2.47
C GLU A 142 14.46 -3.46 -3.04
N GLU A 143 14.64 -3.51 -4.36
CA GLU A 143 15.86 -3.00 -5.02
C GLU A 143 15.97 -1.47 -4.89
N MET A 144 14.85 -0.74 -4.96
CA MET A 144 14.82 0.70 -4.67
C MET A 144 15.27 0.99 -3.24
N ARG A 145 14.75 0.23 -2.25
CA ARG A 145 15.11 0.39 -0.83
C ARG A 145 16.58 0.08 -0.59
N GLU A 146 17.09 -1.02 -1.15
CA GLU A 146 18.50 -1.40 -1.04
C GLU A 146 19.40 -0.30 -1.61
N ARG A 147 19.10 0.19 -2.81
CA ARG A 147 19.88 1.28 -3.42
C ARG A 147 19.88 2.56 -2.58
N MET A 148 18.75 2.93 -1.96
CA MET A 148 18.69 4.08 -1.06
C MET A 148 19.59 3.89 0.18
N VAL A 149 19.68 2.67 0.71
CA VAL A 149 20.58 2.33 1.81
C VAL A 149 22.03 2.43 1.35
N ASP A 150 22.37 1.86 0.19
CA ASP A 150 23.72 1.89 -0.37
C ASP A 150 24.21 3.32 -0.64
N LEU A 151 23.34 4.21 -1.13
CA LEU A 151 23.65 5.63 -1.32
C LEU A 151 24.00 6.32 0.01
N LYS A 152 23.23 6.05 1.09
CA LYS A 152 23.49 6.61 2.43
C LYS A 152 24.78 6.07 3.02
N GLU A 153 24.99 4.77 2.90
CA GLU A 153 26.17 4.09 3.43
C GLU A 153 27.45 4.51 2.68
N GLY A 154 27.38 4.62 1.36
CA GLY A 154 28.49 5.14 0.55
C GLY A 154 28.83 6.59 0.93
N LEU A 155 27.83 7.45 1.17
CA LEU A 155 28.08 8.83 1.62
C LEU A 155 28.75 8.87 2.99
N ARG A 156 28.35 7.98 3.91
CA ARG A 156 29.01 7.82 5.21
C ARG A 156 30.48 7.40 5.05
N GLY A 157 30.77 6.48 4.12
CA GLY A 157 32.12 6.09 3.73
C GLY A 157 32.95 7.27 3.22
N CYS A 158 32.42 8.04 2.26
CA CYS A 158 33.05 9.28 1.78
C CYS A 158 33.39 10.25 2.92
N LEU A 159 32.44 10.53 3.82
CA LEU A 159 32.65 11.47 4.91
C LEU A 159 33.73 10.99 5.89
N SER A 160 33.81 9.68 6.13
CA SER A 160 34.86 9.08 6.96
C SER A 160 36.26 9.33 6.37
N CYS A 161 36.48 8.97 5.10
CA CYS A 161 37.75 9.17 4.41
C CYS A 161 38.10 10.66 4.30
N LEU A 162 37.12 11.52 3.97
CA LEU A 162 37.31 12.96 3.92
C LEU A 162 37.77 13.53 5.25
N ASN A 163 37.09 13.19 6.36
CA ASN A 163 37.48 13.64 7.69
C ASN A 163 38.88 13.15 8.07
N GLY A 164 39.24 11.92 7.65
CA GLY A 164 40.59 11.39 7.75
C GLY A 164 41.61 12.28 7.04
N ALA A 165 41.38 12.60 5.77
CA ALA A 165 42.25 13.47 4.97
C ALA A 165 42.36 14.87 5.57
N LEU A 166 41.24 15.53 5.88
CA LEU A 166 41.22 16.87 6.46
C LEU A 166 41.98 16.93 7.79
N ARG A 167 41.85 15.92 8.66
CA ARG A 167 42.62 15.85 9.90
C ARG A 167 44.14 15.82 9.66
N GLN A 168 44.60 15.06 8.66
CA GLN A 168 46.03 15.04 8.31
C GLN A 168 46.46 16.38 7.68
N GLY A 169 45.60 16.98 6.84
CA GLY A 169 45.83 18.30 6.24
C GLY A 169 45.95 19.41 7.28
N THR A 170 45.06 19.44 8.27
CA THR A 170 45.13 20.38 9.40
C THR A 170 46.42 20.18 10.21
N ALA A 171 46.78 18.93 10.52
CA ALA A 171 48.03 18.65 11.23
C ALA A 171 49.28 19.08 10.43
N LEU A 172 49.25 18.98 9.09
CA LEU A 172 50.29 19.54 8.22
C LEU A 172 50.33 21.06 8.31
N LEU A 173 49.18 21.74 8.21
CA LEU A 173 49.10 23.19 8.33
C LEU A 173 49.65 23.68 9.68
N ASP A 174 49.32 23.03 10.78
CA ASP A 174 49.81 23.39 12.12
C ASP A 174 51.35 23.35 12.17
N ILE A 175 51.96 22.30 11.61
CA ILE A 175 53.42 22.20 11.52
C ILE A 175 54.00 23.32 10.64
N LEU A 176 53.41 23.55 9.46
CA LEU A 176 53.89 24.57 8.52
C LEU A 176 53.81 25.98 9.11
N VAL A 177 52.76 26.30 9.87
CA VAL A 177 52.61 27.57 10.59
C VAL A 177 53.71 27.70 11.66
N CYS A 178 53.98 26.66 12.44
CA CYS A 178 55.07 26.69 13.41
C CYS A 178 56.44 26.92 12.75
N LEU A 179 56.66 26.37 11.55
CA LEU A 179 57.91 26.53 10.79
C LEU A 179 58.11 27.94 10.22
N GLU A 180 57.07 28.77 10.11
CA GLU A 180 57.21 30.18 9.73
C GLU A 180 57.85 31.04 10.84
N ASP A 181 57.63 30.66 12.09
CA ASP A 181 58.04 31.42 13.29
C ASP A 181 59.25 30.81 14.01
N THR A 182 59.58 29.54 13.72
CA THR A 182 60.71 28.82 14.35
C THR A 182 61.93 28.74 13.42
N GLY A 183 63.13 28.97 13.98
CA GLY A 183 64.36 28.73 13.24
C GLY A 183 64.55 27.23 12.96
N THR A 184 64.92 26.88 11.73
CA THR A 184 65.19 25.48 11.35
C THR A 184 66.70 25.23 11.20
N LEU A 185 67.07 24.00 10.80
CA LEU A 185 68.46 23.66 10.47
C LEU A 185 69.01 24.51 9.31
N ASP A 186 68.17 24.99 8.40
CA ASP A 186 68.58 25.90 7.32
C ASP A 186 68.79 27.33 7.88
N SER A 187 69.99 27.85 7.69
CA SER A 187 70.39 29.17 8.20
C SER A 187 69.75 30.37 7.46
N ARG A 188 68.93 30.15 6.42
CA ARG A 188 68.26 31.18 5.61
C ARG A 188 66.79 31.34 6.03
N PRO A 189 66.47 32.18 7.04
CA PRO A 189 65.12 32.26 7.62
C PRO A 189 64.05 32.70 6.60
N GLN A 190 64.38 33.60 5.68
CA GLN A 190 63.44 34.04 4.63
C GLN A 190 63.11 32.93 3.63
N HIS A 191 64.05 32.02 3.36
CA HIS A 191 63.85 30.92 2.43
C HIS A 191 62.84 29.91 2.99
N ILE A 192 63.06 29.45 4.23
CA ILE A 192 62.15 28.51 4.91
C ILE A 192 60.75 29.10 5.04
N LYS A 193 60.65 30.38 5.44
CA LYS A 193 59.37 31.06 5.57
C LYS A 193 58.59 31.06 4.26
N LEU A 194 59.24 31.39 3.15
CA LEU A 194 58.61 31.34 1.83
C LEU A 194 58.19 29.91 1.45
N GLN A 195 59.04 28.92 1.68
CA GLN A 195 58.74 27.51 1.35
C GLN A 195 57.60 26.95 2.20
N ALA A 196 57.51 27.33 3.48
CA ALA A 196 56.41 26.98 4.36
C ALA A 196 55.09 27.61 3.89
N GLN A 197 55.12 28.89 3.48
CA GLN A 197 53.94 29.57 2.92
C GLN A 197 53.44 28.93 1.62
N LEU A 198 54.35 28.55 0.73
CA LEU A 198 53.99 27.85 -0.52
C LEU A 198 53.38 26.46 -0.23
N ALA A 199 53.98 25.69 0.68
CA ALA A 199 53.45 24.40 1.09
C ALA A 199 52.09 24.52 1.79
N LYS A 200 51.88 25.60 2.57
CA LYS A 200 50.60 25.89 3.21
C LYS A 200 49.49 26.08 2.16
N VAL A 201 49.73 26.94 1.17
CA VAL A 201 48.81 27.17 0.06
C VAL A 201 48.53 25.89 -0.72
N GLN A 202 49.55 25.03 -0.90
CA GLN A 202 49.40 23.73 -1.55
C GLN A 202 48.43 22.81 -0.76
N VAL A 203 48.60 22.68 0.56
CA VAL A 203 47.72 21.87 1.41
C VAL A 203 46.30 22.44 1.45
N GLU A 204 46.16 23.76 1.57
CA GLU A 204 44.85 24.45 1.52
C GLU A 204 44.12 24.14 0.21
N ARG A 205 44.82 24.22 -0.92
CA ARG A 205 44.27 23.89 -2.25
C ARG A 205 43.78 22.44 -2.34
N TRP A 206 44.54 21.47 -1.81
CA TRP A 206 44.09 20.08 -1.82
C TRP A 206 42.82 19.88 -1.01
N MET A 207 42.75 20.48 0.20
CA MET A 207 41.56 20.39 1.05
C MET A 207 40.35 21.08 0.42
N GLU A 208 40.55 22.20 -0.25
CA GLU A 208 39.48 22.89 -1.00
C GLU A 208 38.93 22.00 -2.13
N ALA A 209 39.80 21.33 -2.89
CA ALA A 209 39.39 20.39 -3.93
C ALA A 209 38.56 19.21 -3.38
N LEU A 210 38.95 18.65 -2.23
CA LEU A 210 38.16 17.60 -1.57
C LEU A 210 36.79 18.12 -1.12
N HIS A 211 36.72 19.34 -0.61
CA HIS A 211 35.45 19.97 -0.22
C HIS A 211 34.54 20.26 -1.42
N GLU A 212 35.09 20.71 -2.55
CA GLU A 212 34.36 20.86 -3.81
C GLU A 212 33.77 19.53 -4.28
N LYS A 213 34.60 18.48 -4.31
CA LYS A 213 34.16 17.14 -4.70
C LYS A 213 33.08 16.60 -3.76
N ARG A 214 33.22 16.82 -2.44
CA ARG A 214 32.19 16.48 -1.44
C ARG A 214 30.86 17.16 -1.75
N ARG A 215 30.84 18.47 -1.99
CA ARG A 215 29.60 19.21 -2.29
C ARG A 215 28.93 18.66 -3.55
N TRP A 216 29.73 18.37 -4.57
CA TRP A 216 29.24 17.83 -5.83
C TRP A 216 28.63 16.42 -5.66
N ILE A 217 29.32 15.49 -4.99
CA ILE A 217 28.80 14.13 -4.79
C ILE A 217 27.58 14.13 -3.88
N GLN A 218 27.58 14.96 -2.84
CA GLN A 218 26.44 15.09 -1.93
C GLN A 218 25.19 15.54 -2.70
N LYS A 219 25.30 16.59 -3.53
CA LYS A 219 24.19 17.04 -4.38
C LYS A 219 23.70 15.94 -5.32
N LYS A 220 24.61 15.19 -5.91
CA LYS A 220 24.27 14.09 -6.85
C LYS A 220 23.52 12.95 -6.14
N VAL A 221 24.00 12.53 -4.98
CA VAL A 221 23.33 11.52 -4.13
C VAL A 221 21.98 12.01 -3.64
N GLU A 222 21.86 13.29 -3.23
CA GLU A 222 20.59 13.89 -2.82
C GLU A 222 19.56 13.86 -3.97
N MET A 223 19.97 14.20 -5.19
CA MET A 223 19.09 14.13 -6.37
C MET A 223 18.66 12.70 -6.69
N ALA A 224 19.60 11.74 -6.70
CA ALA A 224 19.28 10.33 -6.96
C ALA A 224 18.40 9.73 -5.87
N HIS A 225 18.64 10.09 -4.61
CA HIS A 225 17.82 9.65 -3.48
C HIS A 225 16.40 10.20 -3.58
N ALA A 226 16.24 11.50 -3.87
CA ALA A 226 14.92 12.10 -4.07
C ALA A 226 14.16 11.39 -5.21
N GLN A 227 14.81 11.15 -6.34
CA GLN A 227 14.19 10.43 -7.46
C GLN A 227 13.76 8.99 -7.07
N LEU A 228 14.58 8.28 -6.29
CA LEU A 228 14.22 6.96 -5.76
C LEU A 228 13.05 7.02 -4.78
N GLU A 229 12.97 8.05 -3.94
CA GLU A 229 11.82 8.26 -3.03
C GLU A 229 10.52 8.47 -3.80
N GLU A 230 10.56 9.25 -4.88
CA GLU A 230 9.40 9.47 -5.76
C GLU A 230 8.95 8.16 -6.43
N CYS A 231 9.89 7.41 -7.00
CA CYS A 231 9.59 6.13 -7.64
C CYS A 231 9.07 5.08 -6.64
N LEU A 232 9.65 5.03 -5.44
CA LEU A 232 9.22 4.15 -4.37
C LEU A 232 7.80 4.49 -3.90
N GLY A 233 7.49 5.78 -3.73
CA GLY A 233 6.16 6.25 -3.38
C GLY A 233 5.11 5.81 -4.41
N LEU A 234 5.39 6.03 -5.70
CA LEU A 234 4.52 5.59 -6.78
C LEU A 234 4.34 4.06 -6.82
N ALA A 235 5.44 3.30 -6.66
CA ALA A 235 5.40 1.84 -6.66
C ALA A 235 4.54 1.28 -5.51
N LEU A 236 4.64 1.87 -4.31
CA LEU A 236 3.82 1.48 -3.15
C LEU A 236 2.34 1.77 -3.40
N ILE A 237 2.00 2.98 -3.88
CA ILE A 237 0.62 3.33 -4.24
C ILE A 237 0.08 2.36 -5.29
N THR A 238 0.86 2.03 -6.32
CA THR A 238 0.45 1.11 -7.37
C THR A 238 0.23 -0.31 -6.83
N ALA A 239 1.08 -0.78 -5.92
CA ALA A 239 0.90 -2.07 -5.26
C ALA A 239 -0.40 -2.11 -4.43
N ASP A 240 -0.68 -1.06 -3.66
CA ASP A 240 -1.89 -0.95 -2.85
C ASP A 240 -3.16 -0.88 -3.73
N LEU A 241 -3.12 -0.07 -4.79
CA LEU A 241 -4.19 0.05 -5.80
C LEU A 241 -4.51 -1.31 -6.41
N THR A 242 -3.49 -2.02 -6.93
CA THR A 242 -3.67 -3.30 -7.62
C THR A 242 -4.19 -4.39 -6.69
N LEU A 243 -3.69 -4.44 -5.45
CA LEU A 243 -4.16 -5.38 -4.43
C LEU A 243 -5.64 -5.15 -4.10
N LEU A 244 -6.02 -3.90 -3.80
CA LEU A 244 -7.39 -3.58 -3.42
C LEU A 244 -8.36 -3.75 -4.59
N LYS A 245 -7.95 -3.38 -5.82
CA LYS A 245 -8.73 -3.59 -7.04
C LYS A 245 -9.07 -5.06 -7.27
N ARG A 246 -8.05 -5.93 -7.16
CA ARG A 246 -8.25 -7.39 -7.27
C ARG A 246 -9.23 -7.88 -6.20
N LEU A 247 -9.06 -7.47 -4.96
CA LEU A 247 -9.94 -7.86 -3.86
C LEU A 247 -11.39 -7.41 -4.09
N LEU A 248 -11.61 -6.15 -4.48
CA LEU A 248 -12.94 -5.62 -4.80
C LEU A 248 -13.60 -6.37 -5.96
N THR A 249 -12.83 -6.72 -6.98
CA THR A 249 -13.32 -7.51 -8.12
C THR A 249 -13.80 -8.89 -7.66
N GLU A 250 -12.97 -9.62 -6.91
CA GLU A 250 -13.30 -10.95 -6.38
C GLU A 250 -14.55 -10.92 -5.48
N ARG A 251 -14.66 -9.89 -4.62
CA ARG A 251 -15.82 -9.73 -3.71
C ARG A 251 -17.09 -9.34 -4.44
N THR A 252 -16.99 -8.45 -5.43
CA THR A 252 -18.13 -8.03 -6.25
C THR A 252 -18.68 -9.20 -7.05
N GLU A 253 -17.81 -9.99 -7.68
CA GLU A 253 -18.20 -11.21 -8.39
C GLU A 253 -18.91 -12.22 -7.47
N ALA A 254 -18.45 -12.40 -6.23
CA ALA A 254 -19.09 -13.29 -5.27
C ALA A 254 -20.55 -12.85 -4.93
N ILE A 255 -20.80 -11.55 -4.81
CA ILE A 255 -22.16 -11.02 -4.60
C ILE A 255 -23.01 -11.19 -5.85
N LEU A 256 -22.47 -10.86 -7.03
CA LEU A 256 -23.20 -11.00 -8.29
C LEU A 256 -23.57 -12.46 -8.59
N ASN A 257 -22.70 -13.41 -8.23
CA ASN A 257 -22.95 -14.84 -8.39
C ASN A 257 -24.03 -15.38 -7.42
N SER A 258 -24.28 -14.70 -6.30
CA SER A 258 -25.28 -15.07 -5.30
C SER A 258 -26.53 -14.19 -5.32
N LYS A 259 -26.67 -13.30 -6.31
CA LYS A 259 -27.79 -12.36 -6.44
C LYS A 259 -29.15 -13.06 -6.63
N ASP A 260 -29.14 -14.21 -7.33
CA ASP A 260 -30.35 -14.97 -7.66
C ASP A 260 -30.81 -15.86 -6.48
N GLN A 261 -29.99 -16.00 -5.44
CA GLN A 261 -30.26 -16.83 -4.28
C GLN A 261 -31.05 -16.07 -3.22
N LEU A 262 -32.39 -16.16 -3.29
CA LEU A 262 -33.32 -15.52 -2.35
C LEU A 262 -33.90 -16.48 -1.30
N GLY A 263 -33.53 -17.76 -1.35
CA GLY A 263 -34.10 -18.82 -0.51
C GLY A 263 -35.40 -19.42 -1.09
N ASP A 264 -36.00 -20.35 -0.35
CA ASP A 264 -37.24 -21.06 -0.70
C ASP A 264 -38.36 -20.89 0.33
N SER A 265 -38.08 -20.11 1.38
CA SER A 265 -38.91 -19.96 2.57
C SER A 265 -38.46 -18.73 3.36
N SER A 266 -39.32 -18.21 4.23
CA SER A 266 -38.98 -17.06 5.09
C SER A 266 -37.75 -17.35 5.95
N ALA A 267 -37.62 -18.56 6.48
CA ALA A 267 -36.49 -18.93 7.34
C ALA A 267 -35.18 -18.99 6.56
N SER A 268 -35.18 -19.58 5.35
CA SER A 268 -33.98 -19.62 4.50
C SER A 268 -33.55 -18.22 4.04
N ALA A 269 -34.51 -17.35 3.69
CA ALA A 269 -34.24 -15.97 3.30
C ALA A 269 -33.69 -15.13 4.47
N GLU A 270 -34.21 -15.33 5.69
CA GLU A 270 -33.69 -14.71 6.91
C GLU A 270 -32.25 -15.14 7.20
N LEU A 271 -31.91 -16.42 7.01
CA LEU A 271 -30.53 -16.91 7.13
C LEU A 271 -29.61 -16.25 6.09
N LEU A 272 -30.03 -16.18 4.82
CA LEU A 272 -29.27 -15.52 3.77
C LEU A 272 -29.05 -14.04 4.05
N LEU A 273 -30.05 -13.33 4.58
CA LEU A 273 -29.94 -11.93 4.99
C LEU A 273 -28.96 -11.78 6.18
N HIS A 274 -29.02 -12.68 7.14
CA HIS A 274 -28.12 -12.67 8.28
C HIS A 274 -26.66 -12.87 7.84
N GLU A 275 -26.37 -13.84 6.98
CA GLU A 275 -25.02 -14.05 6.43
C GLU A 275 -24.56 -12.88 5.56
N HIS A 276 -25.46 -12.33 4.72
CA HIS A 276 -25.17 -11.15 3.90
C HIS A 276 -24.75 -9.93 4.72
N ARG A 277 -25.46 -9.66 5.83
CA ARG A 277 -25.15 -8.55 6.73
C ARG A 277 -23.77 -8.64 7.37
N LYS A 278 -23.19 -9.85 7.51
CA LYS A 278 -21.83 -10.01 8.04
C LYS A 278 -20.76 -9.45 7.10
N ILE A 279 -21.07 -9.23 5.83
CA ILE A 279 -20.14 -8.69 4.82
C ILE A 279 -20.03 -7.15 4.95
N ILE A 280 -21.07 -6.47 5.44
CA ILE A 280 -21.16 -5.00 5.49
C ILE A 280 -19.94 -4.35 6.20
N PRO A 281 -19.48 -4.84 7.38
CA PRO A 281 -18.31 -4.25 8.04
C PRO A 281 -17.03 -4.39 7.20
N GLU A 282 -16.82 -5.54 6.55
CA GLU A 282 -15.66 -5.75 5.65
C GLU A 282 -15.73 -4.78 4.46
N ALA A 283 -16.90 -4.64 3.84
CA ALA A 283 -17.09 -3.74 2.70
C ALA A 283 -16.83 -2.26 3.04
N LYS A 284 -17.28 -1.80 4.20
CA LYS A 284 -16.97 -0.44 4.69
C LYS A 284 -15.47 -0.25 4.92
N ASN A 285 -14.78 -1.27 5.42
CA ASN A 285 -13.32 -1.23 5.58
C ASN A 285 -12.62 -1.14 4.21
N LEU A 286 -13.09 -1.86 3.19
CA LEU A 286 -12.54 -1.75 1.82
C LEU A 286 -12.73 -0.34 1.24
N GLN A 287 -13.89 0.29 1.45
CA GLN A 287 -14.10 1.68 1.05
C GLN A 287 -13.17 2.65 1.82
N GLU A 288 -12.98 2.44 3.12
CA GLU A 288 -12.04 3.25 3.90
C GLU A 288 -10.59 3.09 3.40
N GLN A 289 -10.19 1.89 3.00
CA GLN A 289 -8.89 1.64 2.39
C GLN A 289 -8.75 2.36 1.04
N ALA A 290 -9.78 2.33 0.18
CA ALA A 290 -9.79 3.07 -1.07
C ALA A 290 -9.64 4.58 -0.83
N LEU A 291 -10.34 5.14 0.17
CA LEU A 291 -10.19 6.55 0.58
C LEU A 291 -8.77 6.88 1.07
N LYS A 292 -8.13 5.97 1.80
CA LYS A 292 -6.73 6.15 2.24
C LYS A 292 -5.77 6.19 1.06
N ILE A 293 -5.96 5.30 0.08
CA ILE A 293 -5.14 5.29 -1.13
C ILE A 293 -5.33 6.58 -1.93
N VAL A 294 -6.57 7.05 -2.10
CA VAL A 294 -6.84 8.35 -2.77
C VAL A 294 -6.09 9.48 -2.09
N ARG A 295 -6.19 9.61 -0.76
CA ARG A 295 -5.48 10.66 -0.01
C ARG A 295 -3.96 10.57 -0.17
N ALA A 296 -3.41 9.36 -0.01
CA ALA A 296 -1.97 9.15 -0.21
C ALA A 296 -1.52 9.49 -1.64
N THR A 297 -2.38 9.24 -2.62
CA THR A 297 -2.12 9.55 -4.03
C THR A 297 -2.21 11.05 -4.32
N GLU A 298 -3.15 11.77 -3.68
CA GLU A 298 -3.24 13.23 -3.76
C GLU A 298 -2.02 13.90 -3.12
N GLU A 299 -1.63 13.48 -1.91
CA GLU A 299 -0.42 13.94 -1.23
C GLU A 299 0.84 13.70 -2.07
N PHE A 300 0.93 12.52 -2.71
CA PHE A 300 2.00 12.22 -3.65
C PHE A 300 1.97 13.19 -4.86
N ALA A 301 0.81 13.41 -5.46
CA ALA A 301 0.69 14.27 -6.64
C ALA A 301 0.96 15.76 -6.37
N GLU A 302 0.71 16.25 -5.14
CA GLU A 302 1.09 17.61 -4.72
C GLU A 302 2.60 17.87 -4.82
N GLY A 303 3.42 16.81 -4.78
CA GLY A 303 4.87 16.86 -5.02
C GLY A 303 5.28 17.24 -6.45
N GLY A 304 4.33 17.31 -7.41
CA GLY A 304 4.59 17.70 -8.80
C GLY A 304 5.20 16.59 -9.67
N HIS A 305 5.08 15.33 -9.25
CA HIS A 305 5.63 14.18 -9.97
C HIS A 305 4.90 13.93 -11.30
N PHE A 306 5.64 13.48 -12.31
CA PHE A 306 5.11 13.26 -13.68
C PHE A 306 3.91 12.29 -13.72
N ALA A 307 3.92 11.25 -12.88
CA ALA A 307 2.87 10.24 -12.84
C ALA A 307 1.67 10.61 -11.94
N GLY A 308 1.71 11.75 -11.24
CA GLY A 308 0.70 12.16 -10.28
C GLY A 308 -0.73 12.19 -10.84
N PRO A 309 -0.99 12.85 -11.99
CA PRO A 309 -2.35 12.94 -12.55
C PRO A 309 -2.96 11.58 -12.91
N GLU A 310 -2.15 10.66 -13.43
CA GLU A 310 -2.61 9.33 -13.81
C GLU A 310 -2.88 8.46 -12.58
N ALA A 311 -2.00 8.54 -11.57
CA ALA A 311 -2.21 7.85 -10.30
C ALA A 311 -3.50 8.33 -9.61
N ILE A 312 -3.76 9.64 -9.58
CA ILE A 312 -5.01 10.22 -9.06
C ILE A 312 -6.21 9.60 -9.78
N ARG A 313 -6.18 9.58 -11.11
CA ARG A 313 -7.30 9.05 -11.92
C ARG A 313 -7.61 7.60 -11.56
N GLU A 314 -6.59 6.75 -11.47
CA GLU A 314 -6.75 5.34 -11.08
C GLU A 314 -7.26 5.17 -9.64
N ALA A 315 -6.79 6.00 -8.70
CA ALA A 315 -7.27 5.97 -7.32
C ALA A 315 -8.76 6.35 -7.19
N TYR A 316 -9.22 7.35 -7.95
CA TYR A 316 -10.64 7.72 -7.97
C TYR A 316 -11.52 6.64 -8.63
N LEU A 317 -11.04 5.97 -9.68
CA LEU A 317 -11.75 4.83 -10.26
C LEU A 317 -11.88 3.68 -9.25
N LEU A 318 -10.84 3.39 -8.47
CA LEU A 318 -10.90 2.38 -7.42
C LEU A 318 -11.92 2.75 -6.32
N LEU A 319 -12.02 4.03 -5.96
CA LEU A 319 -13.02 4.51 -5.01
C LEU A 319 -14.45 4.38 -5.55
N GLU A 320 -14.64 4.60 -6.85
CA GLU A 320 -15.91 4.34 -7.53
C GLU A 320 -16.25 2.84 -7.49
N GLU A 321 -15.30 1.96 -7.82
CA GLU A 321 -15.47 0.50 -7.72
C GLU A 321 -15.86 0.06 -6.29
N ALA A 322 -15.22 0.63 -5.26
CA ALA A 322 -15.55 0.36 -3.86
C ALA A 322 -16.96 0.83 -3.48
N SER A 323 -17.41 1.96 -4.05
CA SER A 323 -18.76 2.50 -3.82
C SER A 323 -19.82 1.65 -4.52
N MET A 324 -19.56 1.23 -5.75
CA MET A 324 -20.43 0.30 -6.48
C MET A 324 -20.58 -1.04 -5.76
N TYR A 325 -19.50 -1.55 -5.15
CA TYR A 325 -19.56 -2.76 -4.33
C TYR A 325 -20.52 -2.61 -3.13
N LEU A 326 -20.51 -1.46 -2.45
CA LEU A 326 -21.45 -1.17 -1.37
C LEU A 326 -22.90 -1.04 -1.88
N ASP A 327 -23.10 -0.45 -3.06
CA ASP A 327 -24.42 -0.36 -3.68
C ASP A 327 -24.98 -1.75 -4.00
N HIS A 328 -24.15 -2.67 -4.49
CA HIS A 328 -24.53 -4.08 -4.68
C HIS A 328 -24.91 -4.77 -3.37
N ILE A 329 -24.19 -4.50 -2.28
CA ILE A 329 -24.52 -5.03 -0.95
C ILE A 329 -25.87 -4.49 -0.49
N SER A 330 -26.10 -3.17 -0.58
CA SER A 330 -27.35 -2.54 -0.16
C SER A 330 -28.53 -3.05 -0.98
N SER A 331 -28.37 -3.09 -2.30
CA SER A 331 -29.41 -3.58 -3.22
C SER A 331 -29.80 -5.02 -2.91
N ARG A 332 -28.81 -5.91 -2.68
CA ARG A 332 -29.08 -7.31 -2.32
C ARG A 332 -29.74 -7.44 -0.95
N GLU A 333 -29.39 -6.57 0.01
CA GLU A 333 -30.04 -6.54 1.33
C GLU A 333 -31.53 -6.22 1.20
N ASP A 334 -31.88 -5.19 0.41
CA ASP A 334 -33.26 -4.78 0.15
C ASP A 334 -34.07 -5.88 -0.55
N VAL A 335 -33.47 -6.54 -1.54
CA VAL A 335 -34.11 -7.66 -2.25
C VAL A 335 -34.38 -8.83 -1.29
N LEU A 336 -33.42 -9.20 -0.44
CA LEU A 336 -33.62 -10.26 0.55
C LEU A 336 -34.69 -9.90 1.58
N GLN A 337 -34.75 -8.64 2.01
CA GLN A 337 -35.79 -8.17 2.93
C GLN A 337 -37.19 -8.30 2.30
N ARG A 338 -37.34 -7.91 1.03
CA ARG A 338 -38.59 -8.13 0.27
C ARG A 338 -38.90 -9.61 0.08
N ALA A 339 -37.90 -10.47 -0.15
CA ALA A 339 -38.10 -11.91 -0.26
C ALA A 339 -38.64 -12.51 1.05
N ILE A 340 -38.15 -12.09 2.22
CA ILE A 340 -38.66 -12.50 3.52
C ILE A 340 -40.13 -12.12 3.68
N GLU A 341 -40.48 -10.87 3.34
CA GLU A 341 -41.86 -10.38 3.40
C GLU A 341 -42.79 -11.17 2.48
N PHE A 342 -42.34 -11.42 1.25
CA PHE A 342 -43.04 -12.28 0.28
C PHE A 342 -43.28 -13.68 0.85
N PHE A 343 -42.25 -14.37 1.34
CA PHE A 343 -42.42 -15.73 1.85
C PHE A 343 -43.33 -15.79 3.08
N LYS A 344 -43.33 -14.78 3.96
CA LYS A 344 -44.27 -14.67 5.08
C LYS A 344 -45.71 -14.48 4.60
N ALA A 345 -45.92 -13.57 3.65
CA ALA A 345 -47.23 -13.32 3.06
C ALA A 345 -47.76 -14.55 2.31
N ALA A 346 -46.91 -15.19 1.50
CA ALA A 346 -47.21 -16.40 0.76
C ALA A 346 -47.62 -17.55 1.69
N HIS A 347 -46.84 -17.80 2.75
CA HIS A 347 -47.16 -18.84 3.72
C HIS A 347 -48.51 -18.60 4.42
N SER A 348 -48.76 -17.35 4.84
CA SER A 348 -50.05 -16.96 5.44
C SER A 348 -51.21 -17.14 4.47
N ALA A 349 -51.03 -16.76 3.20
CA ALA A 349 -52.04 -16.92 2.17
C ALA A 349 -52.34 -18.39 1.89
N LEU A 350 -51.31 -19.23 1.73
CA LEU A 350 -51.48 -20.67 1.51
C LEU A 350 -52.26 -21.33 2.66
N ILE A 351 -51.93 -21.03 3.93
CA ILE A 351 -52.69 -21.54 5.09
C ILE A 351 -54.16 -21.11 5.03
N LYS A 352 -54.43 -19.84 4.72
CA LYS A 352 -55.82 -19.34 4.64
C LYS A 352 -56.57 -19.98 3.47
N LEU A 353 -55.91 -20.19 2.32
CA LEU A 353 -56.48 -20.89 1.16
C LEU A 353 -56.76 -22.36 1.48
N ASP A 354 -55.87 -23.05 2.21
CA ASP A 354 -56.11 -24.41 2.70
C ASP A 354 -57.33 -24.47 3.63
N GLN A 355 -57.48 -23.50 4.55
CA GLN A 355 -58.65 -23.40 5.42
C GLN A 355 -59.94 -23.18 4.63
N LEU A 356 -59.91 -22.32 3.61
CA LEU A 356 -61.05 -22.11 2.71
C LEU A 356 -61.39 -23.36 1.90
N GLU A 357 -60.38 -24.13 1.45
CA GLU A 357 -60.60 -25.40 0.77
C GLU A 357 -61.34 -26.41 1.66
N VAL A 358 -60.91 -26.53 2.92
CA VAL A 358 -61.56 -27.39 3.92
C VAL A 358 -62.99 -26.92 4.20
N GLN A 359 -63.22 -25.60 4.30
CA GLN A 359 -64.57 -25.05 4.47
C GLN A 359 -65.47 -25.34 3.26
N LEU A 360 -64.95 -25.24 2.04
CA LEU A 360 -65.70 -25.52 0.82
C LEU A 360 -66.05 -27.00 0.68
N THR A 361 -65.12 -27.89 1.02
CA THR A 361 -65.34 -29.35 0.98
C THR A 361 -66.26 -29.86 2.10
N THR A 362 -66.26 -29.22 3.26
CA THR A 362 -67.20 -29.57 4.36
C THR A 362 -68.59 -28.97 4.13
N ALA A 363 -68.68 -27.76 3.61
CA ALA A 363 -69.95 -27.09 3.31
C ALA A 363 -70.74 -27.79 2.19
N SER A 364 -70.09 -28.49 1.26
CA SER A 364 -70.78 -29.29 0.24
C SER A 364 -71.49 -30.53 0.81
N MET A 365 -71.10 -31.00 2.00
CA MET A 365 -71.74 -32.17 2.64
C MET A 365 -72.94 -31.80 3.51
N GLY A 366 -73.14 -30.52 3.84
CA GLY A 366 -74.26 -30.04 4.67
C GLY A 366 -75.36 -29.36 3.84
N LEU A 367 -76.59 -29.86 3.93
CA LEU A 367 -77.77 -29.13 3.45
C LEU A 367 -78.03 -27.91 4.36
N GLY A 368 -77.36 -26.78 4.11
CA GLY A 368 -77.71 -25.53 4.81
C GLY A 368 -76.66 -24.43 4.97
N SER A 369 -75.62 -24.32 4.14
CA SER A 369 -74.72 -23.15 4.25
C SER A 369 -75.34 -21.89 3.62
N SER A 370 -75.57 -20.86 4.44
CA SER A 370 -76.15 -19.55 4.09
C SER A 370 -75.11 -18.50 3.68
N THR A 371 -73.83 -18.83 3.62
CA THR A 371 -72.80 -17.86 3.22
C THR A 371 -72.87 -17.56 1.72
N PRO A 372 -72.95 -16.29 1.31
CA PRO A 372 -73.00 -15.92 -0.10
C PRO A 372 -71.70 -16.33 -0.81
N LYS A 373 -71.78 -17.29 -1.75
CA LYS A 373 -70.63 -17.86 -2.49
C LYS A 373 -69.83 -16.82 -3.29
N SER A 374 -70.43 -15.69 -3.65
CA SER A 374 -69.73 -14.53 -4.24
C SER A 374 -68.75 -13.86 -3.26
N SER A 375 -69.00 -13.97 -1.96
CA SER A 375 -68.07 -13.52 -0.91
C SER A 375 -66.84 -14.41 -0.84
N VAL A 376 -66.98 -15.73 -1.08
CA VAL A 376 -65.85 -16.66 -1.00
C VAL A 376 -64.89 -16.48 -2.18
N ALA A 377 -65.41 -16.26 -3.38
CA ALA A 377 -64.58 -15.94 -4.55
C ALA A 377 -63.77 -14.65 -4.33
N LYS A 378 -64.40 -13.60 -3.81
CA LYS A 378 -63.71 -12.36 -3.42
C LYS A 378 -62.63 -12.60 -2.36
N ASN A 379 -62.92 -13.43 -1.36
CA ASN A 379 -61.93 -13.78 -0.33
C ASN A 379 -60.71 -14.51 -0.92
N VAL A 380 -60.91 -15.41 -1.90
CA VAL A 380 -59.78 -16.09 -2.57
C VAL A 380 -58.89 -15.09 -3.29
N ASP A 381 -59.47 -14.13 -4.01
CA ASP A 381 -58.71 -13.06 -4.65
C ASP A 381 -58.02 -12.15 -3.63
N GLU A 382 -58.72 -11.69 -2.60
CA GLU A 382 -58.16 -10.81 -1.56
C GLU A 382 -56.99 -11.45 -0.79
N ILE A 383 -57.00 -12.77 -0.61
CA ILE A 383 -55.93 -13.51 0.08
C ILE A 383 -54.74 -13.78 -0.85
N SER A 384 -54.99 -14.13 -2.12
CA SER A 384 -53.95 -14.57 -3.05
C SER A 384 -53.25 -13.41 -3.77
N GLN A 385 -53.95 -12.32 -4.05
CA GLN A 385 -53.45 -11.23 -4.89
C GLN A 385 -52.22 -10.51 -4.29
N PRO A 386 -52.20 -10.12 -3.00
CA PRO A 386 -51.05 -9.40 -2.44
C PRO A 386 -49.71 -10.16 -2.51
N PRO A 387 -49.60 -11.44 -2.09
CA PRO A 387 -48.34 -12.18 -2.23
C PRO A 387 -47.97 -12.48 -3.69
N LEU A 388 -48.95 -12.61 -4.60
CA LEU A 388 -48.65 -12.75 -6.04
C LEU A 388 -48.00 -11.49 -6.60
N GLU A 389 -48.54 -10.31 -6.28
CA GLU A 389 -47.95 -9.03 -6.71
C GLU A 389 -46.53 -8.84 -6.17
N GLN A 390 -46.30 -9.18 -4.90
CA GLN A 390 -44.95 -9.16 -4.31
C GLN A 390 -44.00 -10.13 -5.02
N GLY A 391 -44.46 -11.35 -5.30
CA GLY A 391 -43.68 -12.37 -6.00
C GLY A 391 -43.32 -11.97 -7.43
N TYR A 392 -44.28 -11.41 -8.18
CA TYR A 392 -44.02 -10.91 -9.54
C TYR A 392 -43.06 -9.72 -9.54
N ALA A 393 -43.18 -8.80 -8.58
CA ALA A 393 -42.24 -7.68 -8.44
C ALA A 393 -40.81 -8.18 -8.14
N LEU A 394 -40.66 -9.19 -7.27
CA LEU A 394 -39.36 -9.82 -7.01
C LEU A 394 -38.79 -10.52 -8.23
N LEU A 395 -39.61 -11.22 -9.02
CA LEU A 395 -39.17 -11.89 -10.25
C LEU A 395 -38.86 -10.92 -11.40
N GLN A 396 -39.41 -9.71 -11.37
CA GLN A 396 -39.01 -8.65 -12.28
C GLN A 396 -37.57 -8.19 -12.01
N ASP A 397 -37.20 -8.08 -10.73
CA ASP A 397 -35.86 -7.65 -10.31
C ASP A 397 -34.85 -8.80 -10.35
N VAL A 398 -35.28 -10.02 -9.98
CA VAL A 398 -34.47 -11.24 -9.90
C VAL A 398 -35.17 -12.41 -10.61
N PRO A 399 -35.11 -12.48 -11.94
CA PRO A 399 -35.87 -13.46 -12.74
C PRO A 399 -35.54 -14.93 -12.44
N ASN A 400 -34.32 -15.21 -11.98
CA ASN A 400 -33.84 -16.56 -11.70
C ASN A 400 -34.06 -16.99 -10.23
N ALA A 401 -34.85 -16.25 -9.45
CA ALA A 401 -35.16 -16.60 -8.06
C ALA A 401 -36.11 -17.82 -8.01
N GLU A 402 -35.52 -19.02 -8.14
CA GLU A 402 -36.23 -20.30 -8.21
C GLU A 402 -37.23 -20.54 -7.07
N GLY A 403 -36.85 -20.20 -5.83
CA GLY A 403 -37.75 -20.36 -4.68
C GLY A 403 -38.97 -19.46 -4.76
N VAL A 404 -38.79 -18.19 -5.15
CA VAL A 404 -39.89 -17.23 -5.35
C VAL A 404 -40.81 -17.73 -6.47
N LYS A 405 -40.24 -18.14 -7.60
CA LYS A 405 -40.99 -18.67 -8.75
C LYS A 405 -41.87 -19.85 -8.36
N ARG A 406 -41.31 -20.84 -7.65
CA ARG A 406 -42.06 -22.02 -7.19
C ARG A 406 -43.20 -21.64 -6.25
N THR A 407 -42.99 -20.71 -5.33
CA THR A 407 -44.02 -20.27 -4.40
C THR A 407 -45.14 -19.49 -5.10
N VAL A 408 -44.81 -18.64 -6.08
CA VAL A 408 -45.81 -17.97 -6.94
C VAL A 408 -46.65 -19.01 -7.69
N GLU A 409 -46.01 -19.99 -8.34
CA GLU A 409 -46.70 -21.09 -9.03
C GLU A 409 -47.60 -21.89 -8.08
N GLN A 410 -47.17 -22.12 -6.83
CA GLN A 410 -47.99 -22.80 -5.82
C GLN A 410 -49.26 -22.00 -5.47
N ILE A 411 -49.15 -20.68 -5.27
CA ILE A 411 -50.30 -19.82 -4.96
C ILE A 411 -51.26 -19.77 -6.15
N GLU A 412 -50.76 -19.59 -7.38
CA GLU A 412 -51.57 -19.58 -8.60
C GLU A 412 -52.34 -20.90 -8.78
N ASN A 413 -51.64 -22.03 -8.65
CA ASN A 413 -52.28 -23.34 -8.77
C ASN A 413 -53.37 -23.54 -7.69
N LYS A 414 -53.12 -23.10 -6.46
CA LYS A 414 -54.10 -23.18 -5.37
C LYS A 414 -55.32 -22.29 -5.65
N LYS A 415 -55.09 -21.06 -6.14
CA LYS A 415 -56.13 -20.12 -6.54
C LYS A 415 -57.03 -20.70 -7.65
N ILE A 416 -56.41 -21.26 -8.69
CA ILE A 416 -57.12 -21.89 -9.81
C ILE A 416 -57.97 -23.07 -9.31
N ASN A 417 -57.40 -23.96 -8.51
CA ASN A 417 -58.11 -25.12 -7.99
C ASN A 417 -59.34 -24.73 -7.16
N LEU A 418 -59.20 -23.77 -6.25
CA LEU A 418 -60.31 -23.26 -5.44
C LEU A 418 -61.39 -22.59 -6.29
N THR A 419 -60.98 -21.82 -7.31
CA THR A 419 -61.92 -21.15 -8.22
C THR A 419 -62.73 -22.17 -9.04
N VAL A 420 -62.09 -23.23 -9.52
CA VAL A 420 -62.76 -24.32 -10.24
C VAL A 420 -63.73 -25.08 -9.30
N GLN A 421 -63.32 -25.39 -8.08
CA GLN A 421 -64.20 -26.02 -7.09
C GLN A 421 -65.43 -25.14 -6.78
N LEU A 422 -65.25 -23.83 -6.64
CA LEU A 422 -66.34 -22.87 -6.44
C LEU A 422 -67.31 -22.85 -7.64
N ALA A 423 -66.80 -22.87 -8.87
CA ALA A 423 -67.62 -22.90 -10.08
C ALA A 423 -68.45 -24.19 -10.17
N ASN A 424 -67.83 -25.35 -9.93
CA ASN A 424 -68.53 -26.64 -9.93
C ASN A 424 -69.64 -26.68 -8.87
N GLN A 425 -69.37 -26.20 -7.65
CA GLN A 425 -70.39 -26.13 -6.60
C GLN A 425 -71.51 -25.11 -6.88
N GLN A 426 -71.25 -24.09 -7.70
CA GLN A 426 -72.30 -23.17 -8.14
C GLN A 426 -73.22 -23.86 -9.14
N GLU A 427 -72.66 -24.57 -10.11
CA GLU A 427 -73.42 -25.31 -11.12
C GLU A 427 -74.27 -26.43 -10.50
N GLU A 428 -73.74 -27.18 -9.54
CA GLU A 428 -74.52 -28.19 -8.81
C GLU A 428 -75.69 -27.57 -8.03
N ASN A 429 -75.47 -26.40 -7.41
CA ASN A 429 -76.50 -25.71 -6.63
C ASN A 429 -77.57 -25.07 -7.54
N THR A 430 -77.22 -24.55 -8.71
CA THR A 430 -78.22 -24.07 -9.68
C THR A 430 -79.08 -25.21 -10.17
N LYS A 431 -78.48 -26.35 -10.54
CA LYS A 431 -79.23 -27.58 -10.90
C LYS A 431 -80.15 -28.04 -9.78
N ALA A 432 -79.67 -28.09 -8.54
CA ALA A 432 -80.49 -28.48 -7.38
C ALA A 432 -81.66 -27.50 -7.15
N LYS A 433 -81.43 -26.19 -7.29
CA LYS A 433 -82.48 -25.16 -7.20
C LYS A 433 -83.51 -25.28 -8.33
N GLU A 434 -83.08 -25.53 -9.55
CA GLU A 434 -83.98 -25.75 -10.69
C GLU A 434 -84.88 -26.97 -10.47
N ILE A 435 -84.31 -28.09 -10.01
CA ILE A 435 -85.07 -29.30 -9.66
C ILE A 435 -86.05 -29.00 -8.52
N TYR A 436 -85.61 -28.31 -7.46
CA TYR A 436 -86.45 -27.94 -6.33
C TYR A 436 -87.60 -27.01 -6.75
N ASN A 437 -87.31 -25.98 -7.56
CA ASN A 437 -88.32 -25.06 -8.06
C ASN A 437 -89.33 -25.80 -8.95
N SER A 438 -88.87 -26.68 -9.83
CA SER A 438 -89.75 -27.52 -10.65
C SER A 438 -90.63 -28.44 -9.80
N PHE A 439 -90.09 -29.01 -8.72
CA PHE A 439 -90.86 -29.80 -7.76
C PHE A 439 -91.93 -28.94 -7.06
N ILE A 440 -91.55 -27.77 -6.54
CA ILE A 440 -92.48 -26.85 -5.86
C ILE A 440 -93.58 -26.36 -6.81
N GLU A 441 -93.26 -26.06 -8.07
CA GLU A 441 -94.24 -25.66 -9.07
C GLU A 441 -95.28 -26.78 -9.32
N LYS A 442 -94.80 -28.02 -9.56
CA LYS A 442 -95.68 -29.18 -9.72
C LYS A 442 -96.51 -29.47 -8.47
N TYR A 443 -95.90 -29.36 -7.29
CA TYR A 443 -96.59 -29.50 -6.01
C TYR A 443 -97.68 -28.46 -5.85
N ASN A 444 -97.40 -27.19 -6.16
CA ASN A 444 -98.36 -26.10 -6.07
C ASN A 444 -99.51 -26.28 -7.07
N MET A 445 -99.23 -26.71 -8.30
CA MET A 445 -100.25 -27.05 -9.29
C MET A 445 -101.18 -28.16 -8.80
N LEU A 446 -100.60 -29.26 -8.28
CA LEU A 446 -101.36 -30.38 -7.73
C LEU A 446 -102.19 -29.93 -6.52
N ASN A 447 -101.61 -29.15 -5.62
CA ASN A 447 -102.30 -28.64 -4.43
C ASN A 447 -103.46 -27.70 -4.81
N ALA A 448 -103.26 -26.82 -5.80
CA ALA A 448 -104.31 -25.96 -6.31
C ALA A 448 -105.45 -26.75 -6.96
N PHE A 449 -105.12 -27.78 -7.76
CA PHE A 449 -106.11 -28.69 -8.34
C PHE A 449 -106.93 -29.42 -7.26
N LEU A 450 -106.25 -30.01 -6.27
CA LEU A 450 -106.91 -30.71 -5.16
C LEU A 450 -107.81 -29.77 -4.34
N THR A 451 -107.33 -28.55 -4.05
CA THR A 451 -108.11 -27.54 -3.31
C THR A 451 -109.36 -27.12 -4.10
N SER A 452 -109.23 -26.88 -5.41
CA SER A 452 -110.36 -26.55 -6.29
C SER A 452 -111.38 -27.70 -6.38
N MET A 453 -110.92 -28.96 -6.46
CA MET A 453 -111.81 -30.13 -6.45
C MET A 453 -112.56 -30.27 -5.13
N VAL A 454 -111.91 -30.02 -3.99
CA VAL A 454 -112.57 -30.00 -2.68
C VAL A 454 -113.62 -28.89 -2.59
N GLU A 455 -113.35 -27.70 -3.13
CA GLU A 455 -114.33 -26.61 -3.21
C GLU A 455 -115.51 -26.95 -4.13
N TYR A 456 -115.26 -27.49 -5.32
CA TYR A 456 -116.28 -27.97 -6.23
C TYR A 456 -117.22 -28.97 -5.55
N LEU A 457 -116.67 -30.00 -4.88
CA LEU A 457 -117.45 -31.02 -4.20
C LEU A 457 -118.30 -30.45 -3.05
N LYS A 458 -117.88 -29.37 -2.37
CA LYS A 458 -118.70 -28.68 -1.36
C LYS A 458 -119.88 -27.89 -1.96
N GLY A 459 -119.74 -27.42 -3.20
CA GLY A 459 -120.75 -26.63 -3.91
C GLY A 459 -121.88 -27.44 -4.53
N VAL A 460 -121.65 -28.72 -4.84
CA VAL A 460 -122.66 -29.61 -5.43
C VAL A 460 -123.63 -30.08 -4.33
N ARG A 461 -124.83 -29.47 -4.26
CA ARG A 461 -125.90 -29.86 -3.33
C ARG A 461 -127.13 -30.47 -4.01
N GLU A 462 -127.28 -30.31 -5.33
CA GLU A 462 -128.42 -30.81 -6.12
C GLU A 462 -127.96 -31.33 -7.49
N MET A 463 -128.56 -32.42 -7.99
CA MET A 463 -128.17 -33.13 -9.23
C MET A 463 -129.02 -32.76 -10.45
N GLY A 464 -129.44 -31.49 -10.53
CA GLY A 464 -130.30 -30.95 -11.58
C GLY A 464 -131.80 -31.27 -11.40
N SER A 465 -132.67 -30.40 -11.91
CA SER A 465 -134.13 -30.48 -11.75
C SER A 465 -134.87 -30.99 -13.01
N ASN A 466 -134.13 -31.33 -14.07
CA ASN A 466 -134.66 -31.90 -15.31
C ASN A 466 -133.62 -32.79 -16.02
N LEU A 467 -134.08 -33.64 -16.95
CA LEU A 467 -133.23 -34.63 -17.65
C LEU A 467 -132.01 -34.03 -18.37
N SER A 468 -132.15 -32.81 -18.90
CA SER A 468 -131.04 -32.12 -19.57
C SER A 468 -129.96 -31.73 -18.56
N SER A 469 -130.37 -31.13 -17.45
CA SER A 469 -129.48 -30.67 -16.37
C SER A 469 -128.75 -31.84 -15.71
N SER A 470 -129.45 -32.94 -15.40
CA SER A 470 -128.83 -34.11 -14.75
C SER A 470 -127.83 -34.82 -15.67
N LYS A 471 -128.05 -34.82 -17.00
CA LYS A 471 -127.05 -35.33 -17.97
C LYS A 471 -125.80 -34.46 -17.99
N GLU A 472 -125.94 -33.15 -17.87
CA GLU A 472 -124.83 -32.19 -17.82
C GLU A 472 -123.98 -32.35 -16.55
N TYR A 473 -124.62 -32.54 -15.39
CA TYR A 473 -123.93 -32.88 -14.14
C TYR A 473 -123.20 -34.22 -14.22
N LEU A 474 -123.83 -35.26 -14.77
CA LEU A 474 -123.19 -36.57 -14.96
C LEU A 474 -121.97 -36.48 -15.89
N GLN A 475 -122.07 -35.71 -16.97
CA GLN A 475 -120.95 -35.48 -17.89
C GLN A 475 -119.80 -34.75 -17.21
N THR A 476 -120.11 -33.72 -16.44
CA THR A 476 -119.11 -32.95 -15.68
C THR A 476 -118.44 -33.82 -14.61
N TYR A 477 -119.22 -34.63 -13.89
CA TYR A 477 -118.68 -35.56 -12.89
C TYR A 477 -117.79 -36.64 -13.50
N LYS A 478 -118.21 -37.23 -14.64
CA LYS A 478 -117.39 -38.20 -15.38
C LYS A 478 -116.10 -37.58 -15.92
N LYS A 479 -116.16 -36.33 -16.37
CA LYS A 479 -114.98 -35.57 -16.80
C LYS A 479 -114.02 -35.37 -15.63
N ASN A 480 -114.52 -34.87 -14.49
CA ASN A 480 -113.69 -34.67 -13.30
C ASN A 480 -113.11 -35.97 -12.74
N LEU A 481 -113.82 -37.11 -12.86
CA LEU A 481 -113.31 -38.43 -12.48
C LEU A 481 -112.19 -38.90 -13.42
N ASN A 482 -112.33 -38.66 -14.73
CA ASN A 482 -111.28 -38.94 -15.71
C ASN A 482 -110.06 -38.03 -15.53
N ASP A 483 -110.27 -36.75 -15.17
CA ASP A 483 -109.18 -35.80 -14.93
C ASP A 483 -108.38 -36.14 -13.64
N LEU A 484 -108.90 -37.03 -12.79
CA LEU A 484 -108.28 -37.47 -11.52
C LEU A 484 -107.56 -38.84 -11.63
N GLN A 485 -107.87 -39.62 -12.67
CA GLN A 485 -107.25 -40.91 -13.00
C GLN A 485 -106.03 -40.70 -13.90
#